data_AF-A0A948QWH5-F1
#
_entry.id   AF-A0A948QWH5-F1
#
_cell.length_a   1.000
_cell.length_b   1.000
_cell.length_c   1.000
_cell.angle_alpha   90.00
_cell.angle_beta   90.00
_cell.angle_gamma   90.00
#
_symmetry.space_group_name_H-M   'P 1'
#
loop_
_entity.id
_entity.type
_entity.pdbx_description
1 polymer ?
#
loop_
_entity_poly.entity_id
_entity_poly.type
_entity_poly.pdbx_seq_one_letter_code
_entity_poly.pdbx_strand_id
1 'polypeptide(L)'
;MFSDLGTIVIWWFFVFIIGLGFLPLTRIIFSRFFDKGYLFAKVIGILFSSYLVWLLFSLKILPFFRETILLVLVFGFVINILLTMKGKTKFKPSRSLIAIWLGEELMFFTALTAWSLIRGFQPDIQGLEKFMDFGFVNSILRSDFLPPLDIWFAGKSINYYYFGHFIAAFLTKLSGLDAAITYNLMIATLFSFTFSLTFSITGNLFYLLDQEKPLNLTRFSKPYLIAFAGLTSAFLASLGANLHPAFYNLKMSLFNKPYCGGSNFYWYPNATRYIGYCPDVEDKTIHEFPSYSFIVSDLHGHVSDIPFVFLFLALIFVLFIYLKEKPQNILDFRFWILHLPIPFVLAIMYMTNQWDFPIYLLALGITLFGGYLHHQKWKEALKRSFIGGFLIILATIPLVLPFQLNFESIAK
;
A
#
# COMPACT_ATOMS: atom_id res chain seq x y z
N MET A 1 13.32 24.97 5.58
CA MET A 1 13.93 23.71 5.07
C MET A 1 14.66 22.92 6.14
N PHE A 2 15.74 23.42 6.78
CA PHE A 2 16.38 22.69 7.90
C PHE A 2 15.48 22.58 9.14
N SER A 3 14.65 23.61 9.39
CA SER A 3 13.57 23.57 10.39
C SER A 3 12.59 22.41 10.17
N ASP A 4 12.33 22.08 8.90
CA ASP A 4 11.28 21.14 8.50
C ASP A 4 11.79 19.69 8.53
N LEU A 5 13.12 19.49 8.53
CA LEU A 5 13.73 18.18 8.76
C LEU A 5 13.32 17.60 10.11
N GLY A 6 13.17 18.44 11.15
CA GLY A 6 12.69 17.99 12.46
C GLY A 6 11.31 17.34 12.36
N THR A 7 10.40 17.96 11.61
CA THR A 7 9.06 17.45 11.35
C THR A 7 9.09 16.13 10.57
N ILE A 8 9.93 16.04 9.52
CA ILE A 8 10.10 14.80 8.75
C ILE A 8 10.61 13.66 9.65
N VAL A 9 11.59 13.94 10.51
CA VAL A 9 12.15 12.96 11.45
C VAL A 9 11.11 12.51 12.50
N ILE A 10 10.31 13.44 13.05
CA ILE A 10 9.22 13.09 13.99
C ILE A 10 8.21 12.17 13.31
N TRP A 11 7.78 12.52 12.09
CA TRP A 11 6.83 11.72 11.33
C TRP A 11 7.38 10.32 11.00
N TRP A 12 8.61 10.28 10.49
CA TRP A 12 9.34 9.04 10.23
C TRP A 12 9.45 8.18 11.48
N PHE A 13 9.78 8.77 12.64
CA PHE A 13 9.95 8.06 13.90
C PHE A 13 8.68 7.29 14.30
N PHE A 14 7.50 7.89 14.17
CA PHE A 14 6.25 7.18 14.47
C PHE A 14 6.01 6.01 13.51
N VAL A 15 6.22 6.20 12.21
CA VAL A 15 6.12 5.11 11.22
C VAL A 15 7.14 4.00 11.51
N PHE A 16 8.36 4.37 11.88
CA PHE A 16 9.45 3.46 12.24
C PHE A 16 9.11 2.62 13.48
N ILE A 17 8.66 3.25 14.56
CA ILE A 17 8.29 2.55 15.81
C ILE A 17 7.10 1.61 15.60
N ILE A 18 6.09 2.03 14.83
CA ILE A 18 4.98 1.14 14.44
C ILE A 18 5.52 -0.08 13.70
N GLY A 19 6.40 0.13 12.71
CA GLY A 19 7.04 -0.96 11.97
C GLY A 19 7.83 -1.92 12.85
N LEU A 20 8.63 -1.41 13.80
CA LEU A 20 9.38 -2.24 14.73
C LEU A 20 8.47 -3.08 15.64
N GLY A 21 7.37 -2.49 16.13
CA GLY A 21 6.44 -3.20 17.00
C GLY A 21 5.69 -4.35 16.32
N PHE A 22 5.48 -4.26 15.00
CA PHE A 22 4.80 -5.30 14.20
C PHE A 22 5.75 -6.23 13.44
N LEU A 23 7.04 -5.94 13.42
CA LEU A 23 8.07 -6.80 12.82
C LEU A 23 7.99 -8.27 13.28
N PRO A 24 7.65 -8.60 14.55
CA PRO A 24 7.61 -9.99 14.97
C PRO A 24 6.49 -10.83 14.36
N LEU A 25 5.32 -10.26 14.06
CA LEU A 25 4.27 -10.92 13.29
C LEU A 25 4.66 -10.98 11.81
N THR A 26 5.15 -9.87 11.26
CA THR A 26 5.50 -9.75 9.84
C THR A 26 6.56 -10.76 9.41
N ARG A 27 7.59 -11.00 10.23
CA ARG A 27 8.63 -12.02 9.95
C ARG A 27 8.10 -13.46 9.93
N ILE A 28 6.96 -13.73 10.57
CA ILE A 28 6.31 -15.05 10.54
C ILE A 28 5.62 -15.21 9.18
N ILE A 29 4.85 -14.20 8.78
CA ILE A 29 4.15 -14.14 7.48
C ILE A 29 5.17 -14.22 6.33
N PHE A 30 6.16 -13.33 6.32
CA PHE A 30 7.18 -13.24 5.27
C PHE A 30 8.45 -14.02 5.62
N SER A 31 8.32 -15.14 6.32
CA SER A 31 9.47 -15.95 6.77
C SER A 31 10.35 -16.45 5.62
N ARG A 32 9.81 -16.57 4.40
CA ARG A 32 10.54 -16.97 3.19
C ARG A 32 11.31 -15.83 2.53
N PHE A 33 10.94 -14.58 2.80
CA PHE A 33 11.61 -13.44 2.21
C PHE A 33 13.02 -13.25 2.78
N PHE A 34 13.92 -12.65 2.00
CA PHE A 34 15.31 -12.39 2.42
C PHE A 34 15.37 -11.32 3.52
N ASP A 35 14.47 -10.33 3.46
CA ASP A 35 14.32 -9.21 4.39
C ASP A 35 13.36 -9.51 5.55
N LYS A 36 12.70 -10.67 5.54
CA LYS A 36 11.62 -11.03 6.49
C LYS A 36 10.46 -10.03 6.51
N GLY A 37 10.26 -9.31 5.40
CA GLY A 37 9.18 -8.34 5.23
C GLY A 37 9.30 -7.08 6.09
N TYR A 38 10.52 -6.64 6.41
CA TYR A 38 10.75 -5.49 7.30
C TYR A 38 9.98 -4.22 6.91
N LEU A 39 9.96 -3.87 5.61
CA LEU A 39 9.20 -2.72 5.11
C LEU A 39 7.68 -2.91 5.24
N PHE A 40 7.17 -4.13 5.00
CA PHE A 40 5.75 -4.46 5.18
C PHE A 40 5.28 -4.37 6.63
N ALA A 41 6.20 -4.45 7.61
CA ALA A 41 5.86 -4.33 9.02
C ALA A 41 5.27 -2.95 9.35
N LYS A 42 5.74 -1.89 8.69
CA LYS A 42 5.19 -0.54 8.81
C LYS A 42 3.73 -0.49 8.34
N VAL A 43 3.45 -1.04 7.16
CA VAL A 43 2.09 -1.05 6.59
C VAL A 43 1.16 -1.91 7.44
N ILE A 44 1.58 -3.12 7.84
CA ILE A 44 0.77 -4.01 8.70
C ILE A 44 0.46 -3.34 10.03
N GLY A 45 1.44 -2.71 10.66
CA GLY A 45 1.24 -2.01 11.93
C GLY A 45 0.30 -0.82 11.79
N ILE A 46 0.45 -0.01 10.74
CA ILE A 46 -0.47 1.10 10.46
C ILE A 46 -1.88 0.56 10.24
N LEU A 47 -2.07 -0.46 9.39
CA LEU A 47 -3.39 -1.00 9.08
C LEU A 47 -4.07 -1.64 10.28
N PHE A 48 -3.37 -2.48 11.03
CA PHE A 48 -3.95 -3.13 12.20
C PHE A 48 -4.40 -2.09 13.22
N SER A 49 -3.53 -1.13 13.53
CA SER A 49 -3.81 -0.12 14.56
C SER A 49 -4.85 0.90 14.09
N SER A 50 -4.76 1.39 12.85
CA SER A 50 -5.76 2.31 12.32
C SER A 50 -7.13 1.65 12.19
N TYR A 51 -7.20 0.40 11.72
CA TYR A 51 -8.45 -0.33 11.63
C TYR A 51 -9.07 -0.57 13.01
N LEU A 52 -8.28 -0.97 14.00
CA LEU A 52 -8.83 -1.20 15.34
C LEU A 52 -9.33 0.10 15.98
N VAL A 53 -8.60 1.21 15.81
CA VAL A 53 -9.09 2.53 16.24
C VAL A 53 -10.36 2.91 15.47
N TRP A 54 -10.37 2.76 14.15
CA TRP A 54 -11.54 3.02 13.30
C TRP A 54 -12.75 2.21 13.73
N LEU A 55 -12.57 0.93 14.07
CA LEU A 55 -13.65 0.04 14.50
C LEU A 55 -14.20 0.48 15.87
N LEU A 56 -13.33 0.74 16.85
CA LEU A 56 -13.74 1.23 18.17
C LEU A 56 -14.47 2.57 18.08
N PHE A 57 -14.01 3.43 17.17
CA PHE A 57 -14.56 4.74 16.89
C PHE A 57 -15.90 4.68 16.15
N SER A 58 -16.05 3.77 15.19
CA SER A 58 -17.29 3.50 14.44
C SER A 58 -18.37 2.87 15.32
N LEU A 59 -17.98 1.99 16.23
CA LEU A 59 -18.89 1.33 17.18
C LEU A 59 -19.22 2.21 18.40
N LYS A 60 -18.69 3.45 18.46
CA LYS A 60 -18.87 4.39 19.58
C LYS A 60 -18.39 3.84 20.93
N ILE A 61 -17.36 2.99 20.92
CA ILE A 61 -16.77 2.39 22.12
C ILE A 61 -15.73 3.32 22.72
N LEU A 62 -14.81 3.83 21.90
CA LEU A 62 -13.79 4.81 22.32
C LEU A 62 -13.71 5.96 21.31
N PRO A 63 -13.59 7.22 21.78
CA PRO A 63 -13.44 8.39 20.93
C PRO A 63 -12.06 8.44 20.26
N PHE A 64 -11.95 9.23 19.18
CA PHE A 64 -10.71 9.39 18.42
C PHE A 64 -9.73 10.40 19.05
N PHE A 65 -9.15 9.97 20.17
CA PHE A 65 -8.10 10.70 20.87
C PHE A 65 -6.73 10.04 20.68
N ARG A 66 -5.67 10.81 20.96
CA ARG A 66 -4.29 10.33 20.84
C ARG A 66 -4.01 9.17 21.81
N GLU A 67 -4.64 9.21 22.98
CA GLU A 67 -4.58 8.20 24.03
C GLU A 67 -5.18 6.87 23.54
N THR A 68 -6.31 6.92 22.83
CA THR A 68 -6.93 5.73 22.21
C THR A 68 -5.98 5.08 21.20
N ILE A 69 -5.32 5.91 20.37
CA ILE A 69 -4.33 5.43 19.40
C ILE A 69 -3.15 4.75 20.12
N LEU A 70 -2.60 5.39 21.16
CA LEU A 70 -1.47 4.85 21.92
C LEU A 70 -1.85 3.54 22.65
N LEU A 71 -3.05 3.47 23.22
CA LEU A 71 -3.57 2.25 23.84
C LEU A 71 -3.63 1.09 22.84
N VAL A 72 -4.17 1.32 21.64
CA VAL A 72 -4.25 0.31 20.57
C VAL A 72 -2.87 -0.12 20.10
N LEU A 73 -1.92 0.82 19.98
CA LEU A 73 -0.53 0.50 19.62
C LEU A 73 0.15 -0.37 20.67
N VAL A 74 0.03 -0.01 21.95
CA VAL A 74 0.58 -0.80 23.07
C VAL A 74 -0.05 -2.20 23.07
N PHE A 75 -1.36 -2.31 22.91
CA PHE A 75 -2.06 -3.59 22.79
C PHE A 75 -1.51 -4.44 21.63
N GLY A 76 -1.35 -3.86 20.44
CA GLY A 76 -0.75 -4.53 19.29
C GLY A 76 0.68 -4.99 19.54
N PHE A 77 1.51 -4.15 20.18
CA PHE A 77 2.89 -4.48 20.50
C PHE A 77 2.99 -5.63 21.51
N VAL A 78 2.14 -5.63 22.54
CA VAL A 78 2.07 -6.71 23.53
C VAL A 78 1.70 -8.04 22.85
N ILE A 79 0.71 -8.05 21.97
CA ILE A 79 0.34 -9.26 21.19
C ILE A 79 1.54 -9.77 20.39
N ASN A 80 2.25 -8.88 19.68
CA ASN A 80 3.42 -9.24 18.87
C ASN A 80 4.58 -9.81 19.72
N ILE A 81 4.81 -9.25 20.91
CA ILE A 81 5.81 -9.75 21.86
C ILE A 81 5.42 -11.15 22.36
N LEU A 82 4.16 -11.35 22.76
CA LEU A 82 3.66 -12.64 23.24
C LEU A 82 3.75 -13.73 22.17
N LEU A 83 3.47 -13.41 20.91
CA LEU A 83 3.65 -14.33 19.78
C LEU A 83 5.12 -14.76 19.62
N THR A 84 6.06 -13.85 19.87
CA THR A 84 7.50 -14.14 19.83
C THR A 84 7.93 -15.04 20.98
N MET A 85 7.41 -14.81 22.19
CA MET A 85 7.74 -15.60 23.38
C MET A 85 7.22 -17.03 23.32
N LYS A 86 6.08 -17.27 22.66
CA LYS A 86 5.52 -18.62 22.46
C LYS A 86 6.29 -19.45 21.43
N GLY A 87 7.14 -18.83 20.61
CA GLY A 87 7.99 -19.55 19.65
C GLY A 87 9.08 -20.36 20.37
N LYS A 88 9.25 -21.64 20.02
CA LYS A 88 10.27 -22.52 20.61
C LYS A 88 11.72 -22.10 20.32
N THR A 89 11.94 -21.15 19.41
CA THR A 89 13.27 -20.66 19.03
C THR A 89 13.38 -19.14 19.24
N LYS A 90 14.35 -18.72 20.05
CA LYS A 90 14.70 -17.29 20.19
C LYS A 90 15.28 -16.81 18.86
N PHE A 91 14.56 -15.91 18.18
CA PHE A 91 15.04 -15.30 16.94
C PHE A 91 16.14 -14.29 17.26
N LYS A 92 17.32 -14.49 16.65
CA LYS A 92 18.42 -13.53 16.69
C LYS A 92 18.78 -13.17 15.24
N PRO A 93 18.61 -11.91 14.81
CA PRO A 93 18.93 -11.53 13.45
C PRO A 93 20.45 -11.62 13.22
N SER A 94 20.86 -12.13 12.07
CA SER A 94 22.27 -12.12 11.66
C SER A 94 22.72 -10.69 11.35
N ARG A 95 24.04 -10.45 11.37
CA ARG A 95 24.61 -9.15 10.95
C ARG A 95 24.19 -8.76 9.52
N SER A 96 24.09 -9.74 8.62
CA SER A 96 23.63 -9.52 7.25
C SER A 96 22.17 -9.08 7.17
N LEU A 97 21.30 -9.69 7.98
CA LEU A 97 19.88 -9.32 8.01
C LEU A 97 19.68 -7.92 8.60
N ILE A 98 20.43 -7.56 9.64
CA ILE A 98 20.42 -6.20 10.20
C ILE A 98 20.88 -5.19 9.14
N ALA A 99 21.94 -5.50 8.39
CA ALA A 99 22.40 -4.62 7.31
C ALA A 99 21.35 -4.43 6.21
N ILE A 100 20.59 -5.48 5.86
CA ILE A 100 19.46 -5.40 4.93
C ILE A 100 18.38 -4.45 5.49
N TRP A 101 17.97 -4.63 6.74
CA TRP A 101 16.96 -3.77 7.37
C TRP A 101 17.41 -2.30 7.45
N LEU A 102 18.68 -2.05 7.77
CA LEU A 102 19.22 -0.69 7.77
C LEU A 102 19.26 -0.09 6.35
N GLY A 103 19.60 -0.88 5.33
CA GLY A 103 19.58 -0.44 3.94
C GLY A 103 18.16 -0.10 3.45
N GLU A 104 17.19 -0.95 3.78
CA GLU A 104 15.78 -0.71 3.49
C GLU A 104 15.22 0.50 4.23
N GLU A 105 15.61 0.70 5.49
CA GLU A 105 15.19 1.86 6.27
C GLU A 105 15.81 3.16 5.73
N LEU A 106 17.09 3.12 5.37
CA LEU A 106 17.76 4.26 4.74
C LEU A 106 17.09 4.60 3.41
N MET A 107 16.72 3.60 2.61
CA MET A 107 15.97 3.80 1.36
C MET A 107 14.60 4.44 1.62
N PHE A 108 13.83 3.92 2.58
CA PHE A 108 12.53 4.47 2.96
C PHE A 108 12.65 5.93 3.44
N PHE A 109 13.58 6.20 4.36
CA PHE A 109 13.80 7.54 4.90
C PHE A 109 14.30 8.52 3.84
N THR A 110 15.18 8.07 2.94
CA THR A 110 15.67 8.91 1.82
C THR A 110 14.54 9.25 0.87
N ALA A 111 13.70 8.28 0.49
CA ALA A 111 12.54 8.51 -0.38
C ALA A 111 11.52 9.47 0.26
N LEU A 112 11.24 9.29 1.56
CA LEU A 112 10.36 10.17 2.33
C LEU A 112 10.91 11.60 2.37
N THR A 113 12.20 11.76 2.68
CA THR A 113 12.86 13.06 2.77
C THR A 113 12.90 13.73 1.40
N ALA A 114 13.30 13.02 0.36
CA ALA A 114 13.37 13.55 -1.00
C ALA A 114 12.00 14.05 -1.49
N TRP A 115 10.93 13.26 -1.28
CA TRP A 115 9.60 13.68 -1.72
C TRP A 115 9.03 14.80 -0.86
N SER A 116 9.34 14.83 0.44
CA SER A 116 8.99 15.93 1.33
C SER A 116 9.67 17.24 0.92
N LEU A 117 10.93 17.18 0.46
CA LEU A 117 11.63 18.35 -0.10
C LEU A 117 10.98 18.84 -1.40
N ILE A 118 10.59 17.93 -2.29
CA ILE A 118 9.85 18.28 -3.52
C ILE A 118 8.54 18.98 -3.17
N ARG A 119 7.75 18.40 -2.25
CA ARG A 119 6.51 19.01 -1.76
C ARG A 119 6.74 20.35 -1.06
N GLY A 120 7.88 20.54 -0.41
CA GLY A 120 8.26 21.79 0.25
C GLY A 120 8.38 22.99 -0.70
N PHE A 121 8.58 22.78 -2.00
CA PHE A 121 8.58 23.86 -2.99
C PHE A 121 7.17 24.33 -3.39
N GLN A 122 6.16 23.47 -3.27
CA GLN A 122 4.75 23.80 -3.52
C GLN A 122 3.84 23.07 -2.52
N PRO A 123 3.87 23.46 -1.23
CA PRO A 123 3.15 22.75 -0.18
C PRO A 123 1.66 23.07 -0.15
N ASP A 124 1.22 24.10 -0.89
CA ASP A 124 -0.16 24.59 -0.89
C ASP A 124 -1.16 23.48 -1.22
N ILE A 125 -2.18 23.38 -0.37
CA ILE A 125 -3.31 22.45 -0.54
C ILE A 125 -4.39 23.14 -1.36
N GLN A 126 -4.04 23.44 -2.61
CA GLN A 126 -4.91 24.12 -3.57
C GLN A 126 -4.98 23.39 -4.92
N GLY A 127 -6.14 23.54 -5.58
CA GLY A 127 -6.43 22.96 -6.89
C GLY A 127 -6.89 21.49 -6.83
N LEU A 128 -7.62 21.09 -7.87
CA LEU A 128 -8.18 19.75 -8.06
C LEU A 128 -8.89 19.24 -6.80
N GLU A 129 -8.53 18.05 -6.32
CA GLU A 129 -9.22 17.36 -5.25
C GLU A 129 -8.59 17.57 -3.87
N LYS A 130 -7.40 18.18 -3.78
CA LYS A 130 -6.68 18.40 -2.51
C LYS A 130 -7.52 19.02 -1.41
N PHE A 131 -8.31 20.04 -1.75
CA PHE A 131 -9.15 20.73 -0.77
C PHE A 131 -10.21 19.80 -0.19
N MET A 132 -10.80 18.95 -1.03
CA MET A 132 -11.77 17.94 -0.61
C MET A 132 -11.10 16.92 0.32
N ASP A 133 -9.97 16.35 -0.09
CA ASP A 133 -9.23 15.35 0.69
C ASP A 133 -8.79 15.90 2.05
N PHE A 134 -8.23 17.12 2.05
CA PHE A 134 -7.82 17.80 3.27
C PHE A 134 -9.03 18.10 4.16
N GLY A 135 -10.16 18.48 3.56
CA GLY A 135 -11.42 18.65 4.26
C GLY A 135 -11.90 17.37 4.93
N PHE A 136 -11.80 16.21 4.26
CA PHE A 136 -12.14 14.90 4.84
C PHE A 136 -11.23 14.55 6.02
N VAL A 137 -9.92 14.73 5.89
CA VAL A 137 -8.96 14.54 6.99
C VAL A 137 -9.32 15.43 8.18
N ASN A 138 -9.60 16.72 7.96
CA ASN A 138 -9.96 17.65 9.02
C ASN A 138 -11.35 17.37 9.62
N SER A 139 -12.30 16.86 8.84
CA SER A 139 -13.60 16.44 9.36
C SER A 139 -13.43 15.27 10.33
N ILE A 140 -12.63 14.27 9.96
CA ILE A 140 -12.29 13.13 10.82
C ILE A 140 -11.57 13.61 12.09
N LEU A 141 -10.57 14.49 11.98
CA LEU A 141 -9.80 15.01 13.12
C LEU A 141 -10.64 15.75 14.17
N ARG A 142 -11.76 16.35 13.74
CA ARG A 142 -12.70 17.13 14.57
C ARG A 142 -13.92 16.32 15.04
N SER A 143 -14.09 15.08 14.57
CA SER A 143 -15.24 14.25 14.91
C SER A 143 -15.01 13.49 16.22
N ASP A 144 -16.05 13.42 17.06
CA ASP A 144 -16.03 12.65 18.31
C ASP A 144 -16.34 11.17 18.12
N PHE A 145 -17.07 10.82 17.04
CA PHE A 145 -17.40 9.46 16.59
C PHE A 145 -17.62 9.43 15.07
N LEU A 146 -17.51 8.25 14.43
CA LEU A 146 -17.85 8.07 13.01
C LEU A 146 -19.36 7.81 12.81
N PRO A 147 -19.88 8.06 11.60
CA PRO A 147 -19.21 8.65 10.44
C PRO A 147 -18.99 10.18 10.57
N PRO A 148 -17.94 10.74 9.96
CA PRO A 148 -17.60 12.16 10.07
C PRO A 148 -18.54 13.00 9.21
N LEU A 149 -18.71 14.29 9.55
CA LEU A 149 -19.56 15.19 8.78
C LEU A 149 -19.00 15.46 7.39
N ASP A 150 -19.89 15.54 6.41
CA ASP A 150 -19.53 15.94 5.05
C ASP A 150 -19.22 17.44 4.99
N ILE A 151 -18.15 17.80 4.28
CA ILE A 151 -17.69 19.19 4.17
C ILE A 151 -18.50 20.01 3.16
N TRP A 152 -19.22 19.33 2.25
CA TRP A 152 -20.04 19.92 1.20
C TRP A 152 -21.54 19.75 1.46
N PHE A 153 -21.94 18.66 2.14
CA PHE A 153 -23.34 18.36 2.42
C PHE A 153 -23.70 18.58 3.91
N ALA A 154 -24.10 19.81 4.23
CA ALA A 154 -24.43 20.22 5.59
C ALA A 154 -25.41 19.26 6.29
N GLY A 155 -25.05 18.82 7.49
CA GLY A 155 -25.86 17.91 8.31
C GLY A 155 -25.84 16.45 7.87
N LYS A 156 -25.09 16.10 6.82
CA LYS A 156 -24.87 14.71 6.37
C LYS A 156 -23.46 14.24 6.70
N SER A 157 -23.27 12.94 6.66
CA SER A 157 -21.97 12.30 6.82
C SER A 157 -21.28 12.09 5.47
N ILE A 158 -19.96 11.96 5.48
CA ILE A 158 -19.18 11.63 4.27
C ILE A 158 -19.68 10.29 3.71
N ASN A 159 -20.16 10.31 2.47
CA ASN A 159 -20.54 9.11 1.71
C ASN A 159 -19.49 8.78 0.65
N TYR A 160 -18.32 8.34 1.11
CA TYR A 160 -17.13 8.10 0.28
C TYR A 160 -16.25 7.00 0.88
N TYR A 161 -15.32 6.43 0.11
CA TYR A 161 -14.32 5.47 0.60
C TYR A 161 -13.19 6.16 1.39
N TYR A 162 -13.52 6.70 2.57
CA TYR A 162 -12.65 7.61 3.32
C TYR A 162 -11.55 6.94 4.17
N PHE A 163 -11.37 5.61 4.12
CA PHE A 163 -10.44 4.94 5.04
C PHE A 163 -8.96 5.37 4.83
N GLY A 164 -8.58 5.72 3.61
CA GLY A 164 -7.28 6.35 3.32
C GLY A 164 -7.10 7.68 4.04
N HIS A 165 -8.12 8.56 4.00
CA HIS A 165 -8.15 9.82 4.75
C HIS A 165 -8.13 9.58 6.26
N PHE A 166 -8.78 8.51 6.74
CA PHE A 166 -8.73 8.11 8.14
C PHE A 166 -7.31 7.74 8.59
N ILE A 167 -6.54 7.02 7.77
CA ILE A 167 -5.13 6.71 8.07
C ILE A 167 -4.28 7.99 8.17
N ALA A 168 -4.50 8.94 7.26
CA ALA A 168 -3.83 10.24 7.32
C ALA A 168 -4.19 11.00 8.60
N ALA A 169 -5.47 11.01 9.00
CA ALA A 169 -5.91 11.59 10.26
C ALA A 169 -5.30 10.86 11.48
N PHE A 170 -5.22 9.53 11.44
CA PHE A 170 -4.61 8.69 12.48
C PHE A 170 -3.14 9.06 12.70
N LEU A 171 -2.34 9.13 11.63
CA LEU A 171 -0.93 9.51 11.73
C LEU A 171 -0.74 10.98 12.11
N THR A 172 -1.65 11.86 11.66
CA THR A 172 -1.66 13.27 12.09
C THR A 172 -1.88 13.39 13.59
N LYS A 173 -2.93 12.75 14.12
CA LYS A 173 -3.24 12.80 15.56
C LYS A 173 -2.20 12.09 16.41
N LEU A 174 -1.59 11.00 15.92
CA LEU A 174 -0.50 10.31 16.60
C LEU A 174 0.76 11.17 16.70
N SER A 175 1.17 11.80 15.59
CA SER A 175 2.36 12.65 15.55
C SER A 175 2.20 13.94 16.33
N GLY A 176 0.98 14.48 16.41
CA GLY A 176 0.69 15.77 17.05
C GLY A 176 1.16 16.97 16.22
N LEU A 177 1.44 16.75 14.93
CA LEU A 177 1.81 17.78 13.98
C LEU A 177 0.56 18.40 13.34
N ASP A 178 0.72 19.61 12.80
CA ASP A 178 -0.38 20.31 12.11
C ASP A 178 -0.82 19.56 10.83
N ALA A 179 -2.13 19.53 10.58
CA ALA A 179 -2.71 18.79 9.47
C ALA A 179 -2.20 19.28 8.10
N ALA A 180 -1.93 20.58 7.93
CA ALA A 180 -1.44 21.12 6.66
C ALA A 180 -0.03 20.59 6.32
N ILE A 181 0.77 20.30 7.36
CA ILE A 181 2.09 19.71 7.22
C ILE A 181 1.96 18.20 6.98
N THR A 182 1.16 17.51 7.79
CA THR A 182 1.04 16.05 7.70
C THR A 182 0.34 15.58 6.43
N TYR A 183 -0.51 16.40 5.81
CA TYR A 183 -1.07 16.11 4.48
C TYR A 183 0.05 15.91 3.45
N ASN A 184 1.02 16.84 3.41
CA ASN A 184 2.19 16.75 2.53
C ASN A 184 3.12 15.58 2.91
N LEU A 185 3.33 15.34 4.20
CA LEU A 185 4.12 14.20 4.67
C LEU A 185 3.46 12.85 4.36
N MET A 186 2.13 12.79 4.34
CA MET A 186 1.38 11.60 3.96
C MET A 186 1.61 11.28 2.48
N ILE A 187 1.54 12.28 1.59
CA ILE A 187 1.89 12.10 0.17
C ILE A 187 3.33 11.58 0.02
N ALA A 188 4.30 12.15 0.74
CA ALA A 188 5.68 11.68 0.74
C ALA A 188 5.83 10.25 1.31
N THR A 189 4.98 9.88 2.26
CA THR A 189 4.92 8.53 2.83
C THR A 189 4.40 7.51 1.84
N LEU A 190 3.34 7.86 1.09
CA LEU A 190 2.81 7.03 0.01
C LEU A 190 3.83 6.82 -1.11
N PHE A 191 4.58 7.87 -1.49
CA PHE A 191 5.72 7.74 -2.40
C PHE A 191 6.79 6.78 -1.84
N SER A 192 7.18 6.96 -0.58
CA SER A 192 8.21 6.13 0.05
C SER A 192 7.81 4.66 0.17
N PHE A 193 6.55 4.37 0.52
CA PHE A 193 6.00 3.01 0.47
C PHE A 193 5.99 2.45 -0.95
N THR A 194 5.54 3.23 -1.93
CA THR A 194 5.53 2.79 -3.33
C THR A 194 6.91 2.37 -3.80
N PHE A 195 7.91 3.20 -3.52
CA PHE A 195 9.29 2.93 -3.88
C PHE A 195 9.84 1.68 -3.14
N SER A 196 9.75 1.67 -1.81
CA SER A 196 10.39 0.66 -0.97
C SER A 196 9.70 -0.70 -1.02
N LEU A 197 8.37 -0.76 -1.04
CA LEU A 197 7.63 -2.03 -1.10
C LEU A 197 7.82 -2.70 -2.46
N THR A 198 7.84 -1.93 -3.55
CA THR A 198 8.16 -2.46 -4.89
C THR A 198 9.56 -3.08 -4.93
N PHE A 199 10.55 -2.41 -4.33
CA PHE A 199 11.90 -2.95 -4.17
C PHE A 199 11.87 -4.31 -3.46
N SER A 200 11.18 -4.41 -2.32
CA SER A 200 11.12 -5.65 -1.55
C SER A 200 10.42 -6.78 -2.32
N ILE A 201 9.30 -6.52 -3.01
CA ILE A 201 8.58 -7.55 -3.78
C ILE A 201 9.46 -8.10 -4.90
N THR A 202 10.01 -7.23 -5.74
CA THR A 202 10.83 -7.67 -6.87
C THR A 202 12.14 -8.31 -6.42
N GLY A 203 12.77 -7.75 -5.38
CA GLY A 203 13.96 -8.35 -4.79
C GLY A 203 13.68 -9.76 -4.27
N ASN A 204 12.55 -9.96 -3.60
CA ASN A 204 12.15 -11.29 -3.10
C ASN A 204 11.77 -12.24 -4.22
N LEU A 205 11.16 -11.77 -5.30
CA LEU A 205 10.91 -12.58 -6.49
C LEU A 205 12.21 -13.12 -7.08
N PHE A 206 13.21 -12.26 -7.30
CA PHE A 206 14.52 -12.67 -7.80
C PHE A 206 15.25 -13.61 -6.83
N TYR A 207 15.23 -13.29 -5.53
CA TYR A 207 15.83 -14.12 -4.49
C TYR A 207 15.27 -15.54 -4.47
N LEU A 208 13.94 -15.68 -4.54
CA LEU A 208 13.28 -16.98 -4.51
C LEU A 208 13.43 -17.75 -5.83
N LEU A 209 13.40 -17.05 -6.97
CA LEU A 209 13.69 -17.68 -8.27
C LEU A 209 15.12 -18.25 -8.33
N ASP A 210 16.10 -17.51 -7.80
CA ASP A 210 17.49 -18.00 -7.73
C ASP A 210 17.66 -19.21 -6.80
N GLN A 211 16.83 -19.34 -5.75
CA GLN A 211 16.81 -20.54 -4.91
C GLN A 211 16.24 -21.76 -5.63
N GLU A 212 15.24 -21.58 -6.49
CA GLU A 212 14.65 -22.68 -7.27
C GLU A 212 15.48 -23.08 -8.49
N LYS A 213 16.00 -22.09 -9.21
CA LYS A 213 16.82 -22.26 -10.42
C LYS A 213 17.98 -21.26 -10.36
N PRO A 214 19.17 -21.70 -9.93
CA PRO A 214 20.30 -20.79 -9.75
C PRO A 214 20.60 -20.07 -11.07
N LEU A 215 20.57 -18.73 -11.02
CA LEU A 215 20.89 -17.91 -12.18
C LEU A 215 22.39 -18.00 -12.42
N ASN A 216 22.81 -18.64 -13.52
CA ASN A 216 24.21 -18.72 -13.96
C ASN A 216 24.68 -17.37 -14.55
N LEU A 217 24.64 -16.32 -13.75
CA LEU A 217 25.12 -14.99 -14.12
C LEU A 217 26.58 -14.86 -13.68
N THR A 218 27.49 -15.04 -14.63
CA THR A 218 28.95 -15.07 -14.39
C THR A 218 29.57 -13.71 -14.07
N ARG A 219 28.82 -12.61 -14.23
CA ARG A 219 29.37 -11.24 -14.24
C ARG A 219 29.09 -10.42 -12.98
N PHE A 220 28.08 -10.74 -12.17
CA PHE A 220 27.69 -9.97 -10.99
C PHE A 220 27.38 -10.87 -9.80
N SER A 221 27.67 -10.40 -8.58
CA SER A 221 27.28 -11.16 -7.38
C SER A 221 25.76 -11.12 -7.17
N LYS A 222 25.19 -12.20 -6.64
CA LYS A 222 23.74 -12.38 -6.46
C LYS A 222 23.06 -11.25 -5.67
N PRO A 223 23.62 -10.73 -4.56
CA PRO A 223 23.06 -9.58 -3.86
C PRO A 223 22.94 -8.32 -4.71
N TYR A 224 23.93 -8.04 -5.58
CA TYR A 224 23.86 -6.87 -6.48
C TYR A 224 22.73 -7.02 -7.50
N LEU A 225 22.48 -8.22 -8.00
CA LEU A 225 21.39 -8.47 -8.95
C LEU A 225 20.02 -8.30 -8.30
N ILE A 226 19.84 -8.80 -7.08
CA ILE A 226 18.61 -8.60 -6.30
C ILE A 226 18.37 -7.10 -6.06
N ALA A 227 19.41 -6.38 -5.60
CA ALA A 227 19.31 -4.95 -5.36
C ALA A 227 19.04 -4.17 -6.65
N PHE A 228 19.70 -4.51 -7.76
CA PHE A 228 19.50 -3.88 -9.06
C PHE A 228 18.08 -4.10 -9.58
N ALA A 229 17.57 -5.34 -9.52
CA ALA A 229 16.22 -5.67 -9.94
C ALA A 229 15.17 -4.92 -9.09
N GLY A 230 15.34 -4.92 -7.76
CA GLY A 230 14.48 -4.19 -6.83
C GLY A 230 14.51 -2.68 -7.05
N LEU A 231 15.69 -2.08 -7.23
CA LEU A 231 15.79 -0.64 -7.48
C LEU A 231 15.18 -0.27 -8.83
N THR A 232 15.44 -1.06 -9.86
CA THR A 232 14.87 -0.83 -11.19
C THR A 232 13.35 -0.86 -11.15
N SER A 233 12.74 -1.85 -10.50
CA SER A 233 11.28 -1.90 -10.36
C SER A 233 10.74 -0.76 -9.51
N ALA A 234 11.41 -0.41 -8.41
CA ALA A 234 11.04 0.72 -7.56
C ALA A 234 11.01 2.04 -8.35
N PHE A 235 12.05 2.33 -9.14
CA PHE A 235 12.10 3.50 -10.00
C PHE A 235 11.01 3.48 -11.08
N LEU A 236 10.79 2.34 -11.74
CA LEU A 236 9.78 2.23 -12.79
C LEU A 236 8.36 2.38 -12.23
N ALA A 237 8.03 1.74 -11.12
CA ALA A 237 6.70 1.81 -10.51
C ALA A 237 6.40 3.20 -9.93
N SER A 238 7.38 3.86 -9.32
CA SER A 238 7.18 5.16 -8.67
C SER A 238 7.33 6.35 -9.62
N LEU A 239 8.25 6.30 -10.58
CA LEU A 239 8.65 7.43 -11.44
C LEU A 239 8.53 7.14 -12.95
N GLY A 240 8.49 5.87 -13.36
CA GLY A 240 8.50 5.47 -14.77
C GLY A 240 7.24 5.84 -15.56
N ALA A 241 6.14 6.16 -14.87
CA ALA A 241 4.85 6.45 -15.49
C ALA A 241 4.41 5.28 -16.43
N ASN A 242 3.71 5.59 -17.51
CA ASN A 242 3.40 4.67 -18.61
C ASN A 242 4.44 4.74 -19.76
N LEU A 243 5.63 5.30 -19.52
CA LEU A 243 6.67 5.60 -20.53
C LEU A 243 6.21 6.49 -21.70
N HIS A 244 4.97 6.98 -21.69
CA HIS A 244 4.43 7.86 -22.71
C HIS A 244 5.21 9.19 -22.80
N PRO A 245 5.66 9.82 -21.69
CA PRO A 245 6.58 10.96 -21.79
C PRO A 245 7.88 10.62 -22.51
N ALA A 246 8.51 9.48 -22.20
CA ALA A 246 9.76 9.08 -22.83
C ALA A 246 9.57 8.83 -24.34
N PHE A 247 8.49 8.14 -24.72
CA PHE A 247 8.15 7.88 -26.11
C PHE A 247 7.92 9.18 -26.89
N TYR A 248 7.12 10.11 -26.36
CA TYR A 248 6.85 11.37 -27.05
C TYR A 248 8.04 12.32 -27.07
N ASN A 249 8.84 12.40 -25.99
CA ASN A 249 10.08 13.17 -25.99
C ASN A 249 11.06 12.64 -27.06
N LEU A 250 11.20 11.31 -27.18
CA LEU A 250 12.02 10.70 -28.22
C LEU A 250 11.44 10.98 -29.62
N LYS A 251 10.12 10.83 -29.79
CA LYS A 251 9.43 11.03 -31.06
C LYS A 251 9.52 12.47 -31.56
N MET A 252 9.32 13.42 -30.65
CA MET A 252 9.39 14.85 -30.94
C MET A 252 10.83 15.29 -31.20
N SER A 253 11.80 14.82 -30.41
CA SER A 253 13.20 15.21 -30.54
C SER A 253 13.92 14.57 -31.74
N LEU A 254 13.67 13.29 -32.04
CA LEU A 254 14.40 12.58 -33.10
C LEU A 254 13.71 12.65 -34.46
N PHE A 255 12.37 12.65 -34.49
CA PHE A 255 11.61 12.58 -35.74
C PHE A 255 10.89 13.88 -36.08
N ASN A 256 11.07 14.96 -35.30
CA ASN A 256 10.37 16.25 -35.45
C ASN A 256 8.84 16.09 -35.61
N LYS A 257 8.26 15.08 -34.96
CA LYS A 257 6.82 14.81 -35.01
C LYS A 257 6.15 15.40 -33.77
N PRO A 258 5.30 16.44 -33.89
CA PRO A 258 4.68 17.09 -32.75
C PRO A 258 3.68 16.15 -32.03
N TYR A 259 3.38 16.47 -30.78
CA TYR A 259 2.27 15.85 -30.05
C TYR A 259 0.94 16.32 -30.67
N CYS A 260 0.11 15.36 -31.07
CA CYS A 260 -1.29 15.54 -31.49
C CYS A 260 -1.57 16.74 -32.39
N GLY A 261 -0.98 16.73 -33.58
CA GLY A 261 -1.36 17.67 -34.64
C GLY A 261 -0.71 19.05 -34.56
N GLY A 262 0.27 19.30 -33.69
CA GLY A 262 1.10 20.51 -33.79
C GLY A 262 1.73 21.04 -32.50
N SER A 263 1.47 20.45 -31.34
CA SER A 263 2.13 20.91 -30.11
C SER A 263 3.60 20.48 -30.10
N ASN A 264 4.51 21.46 -30.10
CA ASN A 264 5.94 21.26 -29.83
C ASN A 264 6.24 21.08 -28.33
N PHE A 265 5.21 21.12 -27.48
CA PHE A 265 5.34 21.00 -26.03
C PHE A 265 4.59 19.79 -25.51
N TYR A 266 5.28 18.97 -24.72
CA TYR A 266 4.71 17.86 -23.98
C TYR A 266 4.62 18.23 -22.50
N TRP A 267 3.41 18.23 -21.94
CA TRP A 267 3.16 18.53 -20.53
C TRP A 267 2.85 17.25 -19.74
N TYR A 268 3.26 17.17 -18.48
CA TYR A 268 3.14 15.96 -17.67
C TYR A 268 1.71 15.35 -17.60
N PRO A 269 0.60 16.13 -17.59
CA PRO A 269 -0.76 15.58 -17.60
C PRO A 269 -1.17 14.96 -18.94
N ASN A 270 -0.42 15.18 -20.02
CA ASN A 270 -0.67 14.48 -21.28
C ASN A 270 -0.42 12.98 -21.13
N ALA A 271 0.41 12.57 -20.17
CA ALA A 271 0.71 11.18 -19.92
C ALA A 271 -0.50 10.41 -19.37
N THR A 272 -1.44 11.06 -18.71
CA THR A 272 -2.68 10.44 -18.22
C THR A 272 -3.81 10.43 -19.25
N ARG A 273 -3.61 11.07 -20.40
CA ARG A 273 -4.62 11.32 -21.44
C ARG A 273 -4.29 10.59 -22.74
N TYR A 274 -3.75 9.38 -22.65
CA TYR A 274 -3.30 8.62 -23.83
C TYR A 274 -4.43 7.85 -24.54
N ILE A 275 -5.62 7.74 -23.94
CA ILE A 275 -6.81 7.14 -24.55
C ILE A 275 -7.80 8.25 -24.87
N GLY A 276 -8.14 8.41 -26.13
CA GLY A 276 -9.25 9.26 -26.55
C GLY A 276 -8.93 10.72 -26.83
N TYR A 277 -7.80 11.23 -26.32
CA TYR A 277 -7.40 12.63 -26.56
C TYR A 277 -6.52 12.79 -27.80
N CYS A 278 -5.90 11.70 -28.25
CA CYS A 278 -4.91 11.71 -29.33
C CYS A 278 -4.83 10.36 -30.08
N PRO A 279 -5.59 10.15 -31.17
CA PRO A 279 -6.50 11.11 -31.81
C PRO A 279 -7.69 11.47 -30.93
N ASP A 280 -8.22 12.67 -31.14
CA ASP A 280 -9.38 13.17 -30.40
C ASP A 280 -10.64 12.40 -30.85
N VAL A 281 -11.20 11.60 -29.95
CA VAL A 281 -12.44 10.84 -30.16
C VAL A 281 -13.39 11.07 -28.99
N GLU A 282 -14.64 10.65 -29.14
CA GLU A 282 -15.69 10.88 -28.14
C GLU A 282 -15.38 10.18 -26.80
N ASP A 283 -14.89 8.94 -26.85
CA ASP A 283 -14.52 8.17 -25.66
C ASP A 283 -13.14 8.61 -25.13
N LYS A 284 -13.13 9.28 -23.98
CA LYS A 284 -11.93 9.86 -23.33
C LYS A 284 -11.81 9.36 -21.92
N THR A 285 -10.61 8.91 -21.56
CA THR A 285 -10.35 8.40 -20.21
C THR A 285 -9.08 8.99 -19.62
N ILE A 286 -9.12 9.26 -18.32
CA ILE A 286 -7.96 9.71 -17.55
C ILE A 286 -7.43 8.50 -16.80
N HIS A 287 -6.14 8.23 -16.98
CA HIS A 287 -5.45 7.11 -16.36
C HIS A 287 -4.29 7.63 -15.53
N GLU A 288 -4.44 7.58 -14.23
CA GLU A 288 -3.38 7.97 -13.31
C GLU A 288 -2.41 6.82 -13.05
N PHE A 289 -1.17 7.19 -12.78
CA PHE A 289 -0.11 6.29 -12.37
C PHE A 289 0.70 7.00 -11.27
N PRO A 290 1.45 6.26 -10.44
CA PRO A 290 2.00 6.81 -9.20
C PRO A 290 2.75 8.14 -9.36
N SER A 291 3.60 8.26 -10.39
CA SER A 291 4.36 9.49 -10.61
C SER A 291 3.49 10.72 -10.88
N TYR A 292 2.39 10.58 -11.64
CA TYR A 292 1.43 11.67 -11.84
C TYR A 292 0.74 12.03 -10.52
N SER A 293 0.20 11.02 -9.82
CA SER A 293 -0.56 11.26 -8.59
C SER A 293 0.29 11.85 -7.48
N PHE A 294 1.57 11.51 -7.38
CA PHE A 294 2.47 12.12 -6.41
C PHE A 294 2.87 13.56 -6.76
N ILE A 295 2.94 13.92 -8.04
CA ILE A 295 3.16 15.30 -8.48
C ILE A 295 1.91 16.13 -8.21
N VAL A 296 0.74 15.61 -8.61
CA VAL A 296 -0.55 16.27 -8.36
C VAL A 296 -0.78 16.42 -6.87
N SER A 297 -0.48 15.36 -6.09
CA SER A 297 -0.59 15.31 -4.63
C SER A 297 -2.02 15.41 -4.09
N ASP A 298 -2.97 14.79 -4.80
CA ASP A 298 -4.30 14.53 -4.28
C ASP A 298 -4.21 13.26 -3.42
N LEU A 299 -4.75 13.29 -2.21
CA LEU A 299 -4.76 12.16 -1.27
C LEU A 299 -5.96 11.26 -1.56
N HIS A 300 -6.21 11.04 -2.85
CA HIS A 300 -7.35 10.31 -3.36
C HIS A 300 -7.30 8.83 -2.95
N GLY A 301 -8.45 8.15 -3.02
CA GLY A 301 -8.57 6.74 -2.59
C GLY A 301 -7.55 5.82 -3.25
N HIS A 302 -7.44 5.83 -4.58
CA HIS A 302 -6.48 4.97 -5.29
C HIS A 302 -5.01 5.29 -4.95
N VAL A 303 -4.66 6.51 -4.56
CA VAL A 303 -3.30 6.89 -4.17
C VAL A 303 -3.00 6.40 -2.76
N SER A 304 -3.98 6.55 -1.87
CA SER A 304 -3.92 6.06 -0.50
C SER A 304 -3.89 4.52 -0.42
N ASP A 305 -4.46 3.82 -1.40
CA ASP A 305 -4.53 2.36 -1.44
C ASP A 305 -3.22 1.69 -1.91
N ILE A 306 -2.30 2.44 -2.54
CA ILE A 306 -1.07 1.89 -3.13
C ILE A 306 -0.25 1.02 -2.16
N PRO A 307 0.00 1.40 -0.90
CA PRO A 307 0.73 0.54 0.03
C PRO A 307 -0.02 -0.77 0.35
N PHE A 308 -1.34 -0.75 0.31
CA PHE A 308 -2.21 -1.89 0.63
C PHE A 308 -2.26 -2.86 -0.54
N VAL A 309 -2.31 -2.33 -1.77
CA VAL A 309 -2.05 -3.08 -3.00
C VAL A 309 -0.73 -3.84 -2.91
N PHE A 310 0.38 -3.17 -2.59
CA PHE A 310 1.68 -3.84 -2.52
C PHE A 310 1.75 -4.89 -1.40
N LEU A 311 1.16 -4.60 -0.23
CA LEU A 311 1.03 -5.58 0.83
C LEU A 311 0.21 -6.78 0.37
N PHE A 312 -0.91 -6.57 -0.32
CA PHE A 312 -1.76 -7.62 -0.85
C PHE A 312 -1.01 -8.49 -1.86
N LEU A 313 -0.28 -7.87 -2.80
CA LEU A 313 0.57 -8.58 -3.76
C LEU A 313 1.64 -9.43 -3.07
N ALA A 314 2.25 -8.92 -2.00
CA ALA A 314 3.22 -9.68 -1.21
C ALA A 314 2.55 -10.86 -0.47
N LEU A 315 1.34 -10.67 0.09
CA LEU A 315 0.59 -11.72 0.77
C LEU A 315 0.16 -12.84 -0.19
N ILE A 316 -0.36 -12.50 -1.37
CA ILE A 316 -0.71 -13.52 -2.39
C ILE A 316 0.54 -14.19 -2.96
N PHE A 317 1.69 -13.50 -3.01
CA PHE A 317 2.96 -14.13 -3.37
C PHE A 317 3.38 -15.19 -2.35
N VAL A 318 3.28 -14.90 -1.05
CA VAL A 318 3.52 -15.89 0.01
C VAL A 318 2.51 -17.04 -0.06
N LEU A 319 1.24 -16.75 -0.32
CA LEU A 319 0.20 -17.77 -0.51
C LEU A 319 0.54 -18.69 -1.69
N PHE A 320 0.99 -18.14 -2.82
CA PHE A 320 1.38 -18.93 -3.98
C PHE A 320 2.51 -19.92 -3.64
N ILE A 321 3.55 -19.45 -2.93
CA ILE A 321 4.65 -20.30 -2.47
C ILE A 321 4.12 -21.39 -1.55
N TYR A 322 3.24 -21.04 -0.59
CA TYR A 322 2.65 -21.98 0.36
C TYR A 322 1.85 -23.09 -0.34
N LEU A 323 1.04 -22.74 -1.35
CA LEU A 323 0.27 -23.71 -2.14
C LEU A 323 1.14 -24.56 -3.07
N LYS A 324 2.25 -24.01 -3.57
CA LYS A 324 3.19 -24.72 -4.42
C LYS A 324 3.98 -25.79 -3.65
N GLU A 325 4.34 -25.54 -2.39
CA GLU A 325 5.19 -26.48 -1.65
C GLU A 325 4.52 -27.82 -1.32
N LYS A 326 3.22 -27.82 -0.99
CA LYS A 326 2.48 -29.04 -0.61
C LYS A 326 1.02 -28.97 -1.04
N PRO A 327 0.33 -30.10 -1.26
CA PRO A 327 -1.12 -30.11 -1.41
C PRO A 327 -1.77 -29.66 -0.10
N GLN A 328 -2.34 -28.46 -0.12
CA GLN A 328 -3.01 -27.87 1.04
C GLN A 328 -4.53 -28.01 0.93
N ASN A 329 -5.18 -28.08 2.09
CA ASN A 329 -6.62 -27.96 2.19
C ASN A 329 -6.97 -26.57 2.75
N ILE A 330 -7.77 -25.80 2.01
CA ILE A 330 -8.21 -24.46 2.44
C ILE A 330 -9.11 -24.49 3.69
N LEU A 331 -9.67 -25.66 4.01
CA LEU A 331 -10.46 -25.87 5.24
C LEU A 331 -9.57 -26.17 6.45
N ASP A 332 -8.25 -26.34 6.28
CA ASP A 332 -7.33 -26.52 7.41
C ASP A 332 -7.22 -25.22 8.21
N PHE A 333 -7.41 -25.30 9.52
CA PHE A 333 -7.23 -24.18 10.43
C PHE A 333 -5.84 -23.52 10.31
N ARG A 334 -4.80 -24.31 10.02
CA ARG A 334 -3.43 -23.79 9.81
C ARG A 334 -3.32 -22.86 8.60
N PHE A 335 -4.10 -23.11 7.56
CA PHE A 335 -4.18 -22.23 6.40
C PHE A 335 -4.65 -20.84 6.84
N TRP A 336 -5.74 -20.77 7.61
CA TRP A 336 -6.32 -19.51 8.04
C TRP A 336 -5.44 -18.75 9.02
N ILE A 337 -4.71 -19.43 9.92
CA ILE A 337 -3.76 -18.74 10.82
C ILE A 337 -2.72 -17.92 10.04
N LEU A 338 -2.23 -18.44 8.91
CA LEU A 338 -1.18 -17.78 8.12
C LEU A 338 -1.73 -16.77 7.11
N HIS A 339 -2.96 -16.95 6.63
CA HIS A 339 -3.52 -16.21 5.51
C HIS A 339 -4.71 -15.30 5.89
N LEU A 340 -5.09 -15.21 7.17
CA LEU A 340 -6.04 -14.22 7.68
C LEU A 340 -5.73 -12.76 7.29
N PRO A 341 -4.46 -12.35 7.10
CA PRO A 341 -4.17 -11.01 6.58
C PRO A 341 -4.76 -10.71 5.20
N ILE A 342 -5.05 -11.71 4.36
CA ILE A 342 -5.59 -11.52 3.00
C ILE A 342 -7.00 -10.93 3.02
N PRO A 343 -8.02 -11.55 3.65
CA PRO A 343 -9.36 -10.94 3.74
C PRO A 343 -9.34 -9.61 4.50
N PHE A 344 -8.43 -9.45 5.47
CA PHE A 344 -8.25 -8.17 6.17
C PHE A 344 -7.79 -7.04 5.24
N VAL A 345 -6.73 -7.25 4.47
CA VAL A 345 -6.25 -6.23 3.52
C VAL A 345 -7.30 -5.97 2.42
N LEU A 346 -8.03 -6.99 1.94
CA LEU A 346 -9.15 -6.78 1.01
C LEU A 346 -10.26 -5.90 1.60
N ALA A 347 -10.56 -6.05 2.89
CA ALA A 347 -11.54 -5.21 3.57
C ALA A 347 -11.07 -3.74 3.60
N ILE A 348 -9.80 -3.52 3.94
CA ILE A 348 -9.19 -2.18 3.92
C ILE A 348 -9.24 -1.56 2.53
N MET A 349 -8.85 -2.32 1.50
CA MET A 349 -8.86 -1.85 0.12
C MET A 349 -10.28 -1.49 -0.31
N TYR A 350 -11.28 -2.29 0.04
CA TYR A 350 -12.69 -1.96 -0.24
C TYR A 350 -13.10 -0.60 0.35
N MET A 351 -12.69 -0.30 1.59
CA MET A 351 -13.01 0.96 2.28
C MET A 351 -12.13 2.15 1.85
N THR A 352 -11.05 1.90 1.09
CA THR A 352 -10.07 2.91 0.64
C THR A 352 -10.20 3.21 -0.85
N ASN A 353 -10.42 2.21 -1.67
CA ASN A 353 -10.73 2.30 -3.09
C ASN A 353 -11.53 1.06 -3.54
N GLN A 354 -12.84 1.23 -3.68
CA GLN A 354 -13.73 0.11 -4.00
C GLN A 354 -13.45 -0.53 -5.38
N TRP A 355 -12.86 0.23 -6.31
CA TRP A 355 -12.52 -0.26 -7.67
C TRP A 355 -11.38 -1.28 -7.67
N ASP A 356 -10.50 -1.23 -6.66
CA ASP A 356 -9.40 -2.18 -6.53
C ASP A 356 -9.92 -3.56 -6.10
N PHE A 357 -11.05 -3.62 -5.39
CA PHE A 357 -11.63 -4.87 -4.92
C PHE A 357 -11.81 -5.94 -6.03
N PRO A 358 -12.52 -5.70 -7.16
CA PRO A 358 -12.63 -6.69 -8.24
C PRO A 358 -11.30 -7.02 -8.92
N ILE A 359 -10.38 -6.06 -9.05
CA ILE A 359 -9.07 -6.24 -9.69
C ILE A 359 -8.21 -7.21 -8.87
N TYR A 360 -8.14 -7.01 -7.55
CA TYR A 360 -7.32 -7.84 -6.68
C TYR A 360 -7.98 -9.17 -6.30
N LEU A 361 -9.32 -9.26 -6.38
CA LEU A 361 -9.99 -10.57 -6.39
C LEU A 361 -9.61 -11.42 -7.60
N LEU A 362 -9.47 -10.81 -8.78
CA LEU A 362 -8.97 -11.53 -9.96
C LEU A 362 -7.53 -11.99 -9.75
N ALA A 363 -6.65 -11.12 -9.24
CA ALA A 363 -5.26 -11.47 -8.93
C ALA A 363 -5.17 -12.62 -7.91
N LEU A 364 -6.01 -12.60 -6.87
CA LEU A 364 -6.15 -13.70 -5.91
C LEU A 364 -6.62 -14.99 -6.57
N GLY A 365 -7.64 -14.91 -7.44
CA GLY A 365 -8.15 -16.06 -8.19
C GLY A 365 -7.08 -16.71 -9.05
N ILE A 366 -6.28 -15.92 -9.78
CA ILE A 366 -5.13 -16.39 -10.57
C ILE A 366 -4.08 -17.05 -9.67
N THR A 367 -3.79 -16.44 -8.52
CA THR A 367 -2.83 -16.97 -7.54
C THR A 367 -3.25 -18.33 -6.98
N LEU A 368 -4.50 -18.43 -6.53
CA LEU A 368 -5.08 -19.69 -6.04
C LEU A 368 -5.05 -20.75 -7.13
N PHE A 369 -5.44 -20.38 -8.34
CA PHE A 369 -5.49 -21.28 -9.48
C PHE A 369 -4.11 -21.81 -9.86
N GLY A 370 -3.13 -20.92 -10.04
CA GLY A 370 -1.75 -21.31 -10.31
C GLY A 370 -1.14 -22.16 -9.19
N GLY A 371 -1.43 -21.82 -7.93
CA GLY A 371 -0.96 -22.59 -6.77
C GLY A 371 -1.52 -24.02 -6.74
N TYR A 372 -2.84 -24.19 -6.89
CA TYR A 372 -3.46 -25.51 -6.89
C TYR A 372 -3.09 -26.35 -8.12
N LEU A 373 -2.89 -25.72 -9.28
CA LEU A 373 -2.52 -26.41 -10.52
C LEU A 373 -1.19 -27.17 -10.40
N HIS A 374 -0.32 -26.80 -9.45
CA HIS A 374 0.94 -27.50 -9.22
C HIS A 374 0.75 -28.94 -8.70
N HIS A 375 -0.34 -29.20 -7.97
CA HIS A 375 -0.62 -30.50 -7.34
C HIS A 375 -1.91 -31.16 -7.83
N GLN A 376 -2.75 -30.44 -8.57
CA GLN A 376 -4.09 -30.87 -8.97
C GLN A 376 -4.30 -30.71 -10.47
N LYS A 377 -5.18 -31.54 -11.04
CA LYS A 377 -5.64 -31.37 -12.43
C LYS A 377 -6.45 -30.08 -12.57
N TRP A 378 -6.44 -29.50 -13.77
CA TRP A 378 -7.14 -28.25 -14.12
C TRP A 378 -8.53 -28.10 -13.48
N LYS A 379 -9.42 -29.08 -13.65
CA LYS A 379 -10.80 -29.02 -13.13
C LYS A 379 -10.87 -28.91 -11.60
N GLU A 380 -10.02 -29.65 -10.91
CA GLU A 380 -9.96 -29.64 -9.44
C GLU A 380 -9.29 -28.37 -8.91
N ALA A 381 -8.23 -27.90 -9.58
CA ALA A 381 -7.60 -26.61 -9.28
C ALA A 381 -8.60 -25.45 -9.42
N LEU A 382 -9.40 -25.44 -10.48
CA LEU A 382 -10.44 -24.44 -10.70
C LEU A 382 -11.49 -24.48 -9.58
N LYS A 383 -12.03 -25.67 -9.27
CA LYS A 383 -13.00 -25.85 -8.17
C LYS A 383 -12.46 -25.35 -6.84
N ARG A 384 -11.23 -25.73 -6.47
CA ARG A 384 -10.59 -25.29 -5.21
C ARG A 384 -10.33 -23.79 -5.17
N SER A 385 -10.00 -23.19 -6.31
CA SER A 385 -9.80 -21.74 -6.41
C SER A 385 -11.09 -20.98 -6.21
N PHE A 386 -12.21 -21.45 -6.79
CA PHE A 386 -13.53 -20.88 -6.53
C PHE A 386 -13.94 -21.00 -5.06
N ILE A 387 -13.79 -22.18 -4.45
CA ILE A 387 -14.09 -22.38 -3.02
C ILE A 387 -13.21 -21.46 -2.17
N GLY A 388 -11.92 -21.40 -2.46
CA GLY A 388 -10.98 -20.56 -1.72
C GLY A 388 -11.28 -19.07 -1.82
N GLY A 389 -11.50 -18.58 -3.04
CA GLY A 389 -11.88 -17.19 -3.29
C GLY A 389 -13.19 -16.84 -2.59
N PHE A 390 -14.20 -17.73 -2.67
CA PHE A 390 -15.48 -17.54 -1.99
C PHE A 390 -15.34 -17.47 -0.46
N LEU A 391 -14.58 -18.37 0.15
CA LEU A 391 -14.33 -18.34 1.59
C LEU A 391 -13.58 -17.09 2.03
N ILE A 392 -12.61 -16.62 1.24
CA ILE A 392 -11.90 -15.37 1.51
C ILE A 392 -12.86 -14.17 1.44
N ILE A 393 -13.72 -14.10 0.43
CA ILE A 393 -14.75 -13.06 0.31
C ILE A 393 -15.67 -13.08 1.54
N LEU A 394 -16.14 -14.27 1.96
CA LEU A 394 -16.96 -14.41 3.16
C LEU A 394 -16.25 -13.90 4.43
N ALA A 395 -14.94 -14.17 4.56
CA ALA A 395 -14.15 -13.69 5.68
C ALA A 395 -13.93 -12.16 5.66
N THR A 396 -14.02 -11.51 4.48
CA THR A 396 -13.94 -10.05 4.33
C THR A 396 -15.21 -9.33 4.81
N ILE A 397 -16.39 -9.91 4.60
CA ILE A 397 -17.69 -9.29 4.91
C ILE A 397 -17.78 -8.71 6.34
N PRO A 398 -17.51 -9.47 7.43
CA PRO A 398 -17.64 -8.92 8.78
C PRO A 398 -16.68 -7.76 9.06
N LEU A 399 -15.56 -7.68 8.35
CA LEU A 399 -14.56 -6.63 8.53
C LEU A 399 -15.00 -5.29 7.92
N VAL A 400 -15.75 -5.33 6.82
CA VAL A 400 -16.27 -4.15 6.10
C VAL A 400 -17.65 -3.75 6.62
N LEU A 401 -18.38 -4.65 7.28
CA LEU A 401 -19.79 -4.44 7.64
C LEU A 401 -20.08 -3.08 8.32
N PRO A 402 -19.31 -2.61 9.32
CA PRO A 402 -19.59 -1.31 9.93
C PRO A 402 -19.48 -0.12 8.95
N PHE A 403 -18.59 -0.21 7.97
CA PHE A 403 -18.47 0.77 6.89
C PHE A 403 -19.67 0.69 5.95
N GLN A 404 -19.99 -0.53 5.47
CA GLN A 404 -21.06 -0.75 4.49
C GLN A 404 -22.43 -0.30 4.99
N LEU A 405 -22.71 -0.49 6.28
CA LEU A 405 -23.98 -0.07 6.90
C LEU A 405 -24.19 1.45 6.89
N ASN A 406 -23.12 2.24 6.70
CA ASN A 406 -23.16 3.71 6.64
C ASN A 406 -22.86 4.25 5.24
N PHE A 407 -22.66 3.38 4.24
CA PHE A 407 -22.32 3.76 2.87
C PHE A 407 -23.53 3.61 1.95
N GLU A 408 -23.90 4.69 1.26
CA GLU A 408 -24.97 4.72 0.28
C GLU A 408 -24.39 4.56 -1.14
N SER A 409 -24.65 3.41 -1.77
CA SER A 409 -24.22 3.15 -3.15
C SER A 409 -24.94 4.07 -4.15
N ILE A 410 -24.15 4.65 -5.07
CA ILE A 410 -24.66 5.44 -6.20
C ILE A 410 -25.24 4.53 -7.30
N ALA A 411 -24.74 3.30 -7.41
CA ALA A 411 -25.34 2.26 -8.26
C ALA A 411 -26.51 1.62 -7.50
N LYS A 412 -27.74 2.00 -7.84
CA LYS A 412 -28.98 1.37 -7.37
C LYS A 412 -29.52 0.40 -8.38
#